data_AF-A0A3N5ZDI5-F1
#
_entry.id   AF-A0A3N5ZDI5-F1
#
_cell.length_a   1.000
_cell.length_b   1.000
_cell.length_c   1.000
_cell.angle_alpha   90.00
_cell.angle_beta   90.00
_cell.angle_gamma   90.00
#
_symmetry.space_group_name_H-M   'P 1'
#
loop_
_entity.id
_entity.type
_entity.pdbx_description
1 polymer ?
#
loop_
_entity_poly.entity_id
_entity_poly.type
_entity_poly.pdbx_seq_one_letter_code
_entity_poly.pdbx_strand_id
1 'polypeptide(L)'
;MNTDGILNTALTLRGQQLFLDFYDDPELVAHLTAVVAKTIGLVAGRIRQITGSASIAVNRSIVHVDSRIFLSANCSLQMVSPEIYASYLLPPERLLADGLRPYGVHHCGDNCHLFAPYYSELGVVFVDVGAGSDIKAVRSALPDAFLNLRLKPTDMLSRSPEYLRGEVCRMIRESARTDKTGVCCINMDHGTPDENVLAVMDAVAKGQEGPEGPQGPEELQG
;
A
#
# COMPACT_ATOMS: atom_id res chain seq x y z
N MET A 1 16.03 -0.25 -2.31
CA MET A 1 15.93 1.24 -2.27
C MET A 1 14.45 1.64 -2.33
N ASN A 2 14.15 2.93 -2.23
CA ASN A 2 12.85 3.47 -2.59
C ASN A 2 13.07 4.38 -3.80
N THR A 3 12.51 4.03 -4.96
CA THR A 3 12.63 4.82 -6.20
C THR A 3 11.58 5.91 -6.31
N ASP A 4 10.77 6.08 -5.26
CA ASP A 4 9.53 6.84 -5.31
C ASP A 4 8.53 6.24 -6.34
N GLY A 5 7.46 6.97 -6.62
CA GLY A 5 6.49 6.63 -7.65
C GLY A 5 6.45 7.65 -8.80
N ILE A 6 5.86 7.25 -9.93
CA ILE A 6 5.71 8.08 -11.14
C ILE A 6 5.11 9.45 -10.82
N LEU A 7 3.98 9.49 -10.12
CA LEU A 7 3.28 10.75 -9.84
C LEU A 7 4.07 11.60 -8.84
N ASN A 8 4.63 11.01 -7.80
CA ASN A 8 5.40 11.72 -6.79
C ASN A 8 6.66 12.39 -7.40
N THR A 9 7.37 11.66 -8.28
CA THR A 9 8.53 12.21 -8.98
C THR A 9 8.12 13.28 -10.00
N ALA A 10 7.03 13.05 -10.76
CA ALA A 10 6.51 14.08 -11.67
C ALA A 10 6.13 15.36 -10.92
N LEU A 11 5.48 15.22 -9.76
CA LEU A 11 5.11 16.34 -8.89
C LEU A 11 6.34 17.05 -8.32
N THR A 12 7.40 16.31 -7.97
CA THR A 12 8.68 16.90 -7.52
C THR A 12 9.34 17.73 -8.63
N LEU A 13 9.28 17.27 -9.88
CA LEU A 13 9.89 17.94 -11.02
C LEU A 13 9.09 19.16 -11.50
N ARG A 14 7.76 19.02 -11.55
CA ARG A 14 6.86 20.03 -12.16
C ARG A 14 6.19 20.93 -11.12
N GLY A 15 6.19 20.54 -9.85
CA GLY A 15 5.44 21.20 -8.78
C GLY A 15 3.93 21.10 -8.99
N GLN A 16 3.19 21.91 -8.24
CA GLN A 16 1.71 21.93 -8.29
C GLN A 16 1.12 22.23 -9.67
N GLN A 17 1.89 22.83 -10.59
CA GLN A 17 1.46 23.09 -11.96
C GLN A 17 1.08 21.80 -12.69
N LEU A 18 1.64 20.65 -12.29
CA LEU A 18 1.28 19.33 -12.82
C LEU A 18 -0.23 19.07 -12.77
N PHE A 19 -0.93 19.55 -11.74
CA PHE A 19 -2.36 19.34 -11.60
C PHE A 19 -3.18 20.09 -12.64
N LEU A 20 -2.73 21.28 -13.05
CA LEU A 20 -3.35 22.04 -14.12
C LEU A 20 -2.99 21.45 -15.48
N ASP A 21 -1.75 21.00 -15.64
CA ASP A 21 -1.26 20.43 -16.90
C ASP A 21 -2.02 19.14 -17.31
N PHE A 22 -2.64 18.41 -16.38
CA PHE A 22 -3.54 17.30 -16.73
C PHE A 22 -4.69 17.72 -17.67
N TYR A 23 -5.06 19.01 -17.64
CA TYR A 23 -6.13 19.60 -18.44
C TYR A 23 -5.58 20.53 -19.52
N ASP A 24 -4.59 21.35 -19.17
CA ASP A 24 -4.07 22.41 -20.05
C ASP A 24 -2.99 21.90 -21.02
N ASP A 25 -2.19 20.91 -20.63
CA ASP A 25 -1.09 20.36 -21.44
C ASP A 25 -0.90 18.83 -21.20
N PRO A 26 -1.89 18.02 -21.61
CA PRO A 26 -1.87 16.57 -21.36
C PRO A 26 -0.74 15.84 -22.10
N GLU A 27 -0.23 16.41 -23.20
CA GLU A 27 0.92 15.86 -23.93
C GLU A 27 2.20 15.96 -23.11
N LEU A 28 2.43 17.11 -22.45
CA LEU A 28 3.53 17.29 -21.53
C LEU A 28 3.46 16.28 -20.37
N VAL A 29 2.27 16.10 -19.78
CA VAL A 29 2.07 15.13 -18.69
C VAL A 29 2.41 13.72 -19.15
N ALA A 30 1.88 13.29 -20.31
CA ALA A 30 2.14 11.96 -20.85
C ALA A 30 3.64 11.75 -21.13
N HIS A 31 4.33 12.77 -21.66
CA HIS A 31 5.77 12.71 -21.88
C HIS A 31 6.53 12.60 -20.55
N LEU A 32 6.21 13.45 -19.58
CA LEU A 32 6.87 13.49 -18.28
C LEU A 32 6.71 12.15 -17.54
N THR A 33 5.49 11.63 -17.43
CA THR A 33 5.23 10.37 -16.73
C THR A 33 5.90 9.18 -17.41
N ALA A 34 5.97 9.16 -18.75
CA ALA A 34 6.69 8.14 -19.50
C ALA A 34 8.21 8.19 -19.25
N VAL A 35 8.82 9.38 -19.24
CA VAL A 35 10.26 9.55 -18.95
C VAL A 35 10.58 9.12 -17.51
N VAL A 36 9.74 9.52 -16.55
CA VAL A 36 9.89 9.12 -15.14
C VAL A 36 9.80 7.60 -15.00
N ALA A 37 8.77 6.97 -15.57
CA ALA A 37 8.61 5.51 -15.51
C ALA A 37 9.79 4.78 -16.15
N LYS A 38 10.25 5.21 -17.34
CA LYS A 38 11.43 4.62 -17.98
C LYS A 38 12.67 4.72 -17.08
N THR A 39 12.86 5.86 -16.42
CA THR A 39 14.01 6.10 -15.53
C THR A 39 13.93 5.20 -14.30
N ILE A 40 12.76 5.13 -13.64
CA ILE A 40 12.51 4.20 -12.52
C ILE A 40 12.81 2.77 -12.94
N GLY A 41 12.31 2.34 -14.10
CA GLY A 41 12.51 1.00 -14.65
C GLY A 41 13.99 0.64 -14.80
N LEU A 42 14.79 1.53 -15.39
CA LEU A 42 16.23 1.34 -15.59
C LEU A 42 16.99 1.25 -14.26
N VAL A 43 16.71 2.17 -13.33
CA VAL A 43 17.39 2.22 -12.03
C VAL A 43 17.01 1.01 -11.17
N ALA A 44 15.72 0.73 -11.02
CA ALA A 44 15.22 -0.40 -10.25
C ALA A 44 15.72 -1.74 -10.82
N GLY A 45 15.67 -1.89 -12.15
CA GLY A 45 16.18 -3.07 -12.84
C GLY A 45 17.67 -3.28 -12.59
N ARG A 46 18.48 -2.22 -12.67
CA ARG A 46 19.91 -2.29 -12.38
C ARG A 46 20.20 -2.67 -10.93
N ILE A 47 19.46 -2.11 -9.98
CA ILE A 47 19.63 -2.41 -8.56
C ILE A 47 19.23 -3.84 -8.23
N ARG A 48 18.16 -4.35 -8.86
CA ARG A 48 17.78 -5.76 -8.73
C ARG A 48 18.85 -6.70 -9.26
N GLN A 49 19.47 -6.39 -10.40
CA GLN A 49 20.58 -7.19 -10.93
C GLN A 49 21.78 -7.28 -9.98
N ILE A 50 22.05 -6.21 -9.22
CA ILE A 50 23.20 -6.15 -8.31
C ILE A 50 22.87 -6.79 -6.95
N THR A 51 21.66 -6.56 -6.43
CA THR A 51 21.33 -6.87 -5.02
C THR A 51 20.30 -7.99 -4.85
N GLY A 52 19.69 -8.48 -5.94
CA GLY A 52 18.59 -9.45 -5.90
C GLY A 52 17.23 -8.87 -5.52
N SER A 53 17.16 -7.59 -5.13
CA SER A 53 15.91 -6.89 -4.77
C SER A 53 15.91 -5.45 -5.30
N ALA A 54 14.75 -4.79 -5.33
CA ALA A 54 14.69 -3.38 -5.76
C ALA A 54 14.06 -2.47 -4.72
N SER A 55 13.02 -2.93 -4.01
CA SER A 55 12.13 -2.05 -3.24
C SER A 55 11.93 -2.43 -1.77
N ILE A 56 12.81 -3.23 -1.17
CA ILE A 56 12.68 -3.61 0.27
C ILE A 56 12.60 -2.38 1.20
N ALA A 57 13.20 -1.25 0.78
CA ALA A 57 13.17 -0.01 1.57
C ALA A 57 11.87 0.80 1.44
N VAL A 58 10.95 0.41 0.53
CA VAL A 58 9.61 1.01 0.44
C VAL A 58 8.75 0.50 1.58
N ASN A 59 8.66 -0.82 1.70
CA ASN A 59 8.07 -1.50 2.84
C ASN A 59 8.74 -2.87 2.99
N ARG A 60 9.32 -3.11 4.16
CA ARG A 60 10.08 -4.33 4.42
C ARG A 60 9.18 -5.57 4.44
N SER A 61 7.87 -5.44 4.64
CA SER A 61 6.96 -6.59 4.70
C SER A 61 6.99 -7.48 3.44
N ILE A 62 7.37 -6.93 2.28
CA ILE A 62 7.51 -7.70 1.03
C ILE A 62 8.51 -8.86 1.15
N VAL A 63 9.48 -8.80 2.07
CA VAL A 63 10.46 -9.89 2.28
C VAL A 63 9.79 -11.17 2.79
N HIS A 64 8.62 -11.06 3.41
CA HIS A 64 7.84 -12.19 3.89
C HIS A 64 6.90 -12.77 2.81
N VAL A 65 6.85 -12.13 1.64
CA VAL A 65 6.03 -12.56 0.49
C VAL A 65 6.94 -12.98 -0.66
N ASP A 66 7.70 -12.04 -1.22
CA ASP A 66 8.76 -12.28 -2.21
C ASP A 66 9.68 -11.04 -2.24
N SER A 67 10.94 -11.21 -1.83
CA SER A 67 11.91 -10.11 -1.77
C SER A 67 12.25 -9.49 -3.13
N ARG A 68 11.87 -10.14 -4.24
CA ARG A 68 12.06 -9.63 -5.59
C ARG A 68 10.97 -8.64 -5.99
N ILE A 69 9.83 -8.57 -5.29
CA ILE A 69 8.73 -7.65 -5.60
C ILE A 69 9.31 -6.24 -5.81
N PHE A 70 8.92 -5.58 -6.90
CA PHE A 70 9.06 -4.13 -7.02
C PHE A 70 7.77 -3.49 -6.51
N LEU A 71 7.88 -2.71 -5.43
CA LEU A 71 6.78 -2.03 -4.77
C LEU A 71 6.76 -0.56 -5.21
N SER A 72 5.85 -0.21 -6.10
CA SER A 72 5.65 1.15 -6.62
C SER A 72 5.02 2.05 -5.55
N ALA A 73 5.68 3.16 -5.20
CA ALA A 73 5.26 4.03 -4.10
C ALA A 73 4.68 5.36 -4.59
N ASN A 74 3.43 5.36 -5.05
CA ASN A 74 2.72 6.56 -5.54
C ASN A 74 1.83 7.19 -4.44
N CYS A 75 2.40 7.76 -3.38
CA CYS A 75 1.59 8.33 -2.30
C CYS A 75 0.78 9.57 -2.70
N SER A 76 1.21 10.30 -3.72
CA SER A 76 0.45 11.42 -4.27
C SER A 76 -0.80 11.00 -5.05
N LEU A 77 -1.02 9.70 -5.27
CA LEU A 77 -2.16 9.20 -6.04
C LEU A 77 -3.51 9.57 -5.42
N GLN A 78 -3.53 9.76 -4.10
CA GLN A 78 -4.71 10.25 -3.38
C GLN A 78 -5.19 11.64 -3.82
N MET A 79 -4.32 12.42 -4.47
CA MET A 79 -4.64 13.79 -4.89
C MET A 79 -5.24 13.85 -6.30
N VAL A 80 -5.36 12.71 -7.00
CA VAL A 80 -5.93 12.65 -8.35
C VAL A 80 -7.09 11.68 -8.41
N SER A 81 -7.99 11.88 -9.36
CA SER A 81 -9.14 10.98 -9.54
C SER A 81 -8.72 9.68 -10.24
N PRO A 82 -9.54 8.61 -10.11
CA PRO A 82 -9.36 7.37 -10.86
C PRO A 82 -9.26 7.58 -12.38
N GLU A 83 -9.98 8.55 -12.94
CA GLU A 83 -9.98 8.87 -14.37
C GLU A 83 -8.64 9.48 -14.82
N ILE A 84 -8.07 10.39 -14.01
CA ILE A 84 -6.73 10.94 -14.25
C ILE A 84 -5.68 9.83 -14.18
N TYR A 85 -5.78 8.96 -13.17
CA TYR A 85 -4.87 7.82 -13.06
C TYR A 85 -4.97 6.90 -14.28
N ALA A 86 -6.18 6.49 -14.67
CA ALA A 86 -6.40 5.61 -15.82
C ALA A 86 -5.83 6.22 -17.12
N SER A 87 -5.96 7.54 -17.30
CA SER A 87 -5.56 8.22 -18.53
C SER A 87 -4.05 8.46 -18.62
N TYR A 88 -3.40 8.86 -17.52
CA TYR A 88 -2.04 9.42 -17.57
C TYR A 88 -0.99 8.62 -16.78
N LEU A 89 -1.41 7.81 -15.82
CA LEU A 89 -0.50 7.11 -14.89
C LEU A 89 -0.52 5.60 -15.07
N LEU A 90 -1.68 5.02 -15.39
CA LEU A 90 -1.81 3.58 -15.63
C LEU A 90 -0.99 3.10 -16.84
N PRO A 91 -0.93 3.81 -18.00
CA PRO A 91 -0.09 3.38 -19.11
C PRO A 91 1.41 3.30 -18.77
N PRO A 92 2.06 4.33 -18.19
CA PRO A 92 3.47 4.21 -17.79
C PRO A 92 3.67 3.25 -16.60
N GLU A 93 2.70 3.11 -15.69
CA GLU A 93 2.79 2.12 -14.61
C GLU A 93 2.75 0.68 -15.15
N ARG A 94 2.03 0.43 -16.25
CA ARG A 94 2.05 -0.87 -16.93
C ARG A 94 3.42 -1.23 -17.49
N LEU A 95 4.15 -0.25 -18.02
CA LEU A 95 5.54 -0.46 -18.47
C LEU A 95 6.43 -0.91 -17.31
N LEU A 96 6.25 -0.33 -16.12
CA LEU A 96 6.96 -0.76 -14.92
C LEU A 96 6.53 -2.17 -14.50
N ALA A 97 5.23 -2.43 -14.46
CA ALA A 97 4.68 -3.73 -14.08
C ALA A 97 5.21 -4.85 -14.97
N ASP A 98 5.23 -4.66 -16.28
CA ASP A 98 5.73 -5.66 -17.23
C ASP A 98 7.25 -5.84 -17.13
N GLY A 99 8.01 -4.77 -16.91
CA GLY A 99 9.48 -4.83 -16.83
C GLY A 99 10.03 -5.30 -15.48
N LEU A 100 9.28 -5.14 -14.39
CA LEU A 100 9.78 -5.31 -13.01
C LEU A 100 9.02 -6.37 -12.19
N ARG A 101 8.32 -7.32 -12.83
CA ARG A 101 7.67 -8.43 -12.12
C ARG A 101 8.63 -9.16 -11.16
N PRO A 102 8.14 -9.70 -10.02
CA PRO A 102 6.79 -9.52 -9.47
C PRO A 102 6.54 -8.06 -9.07
N TYR A 103 5.31 -7.59 -9.24
CA TYR A 103 4.97 -6.17 -9.06
C TYR A 103 3.99 -5.99 -7.90
N GLY A 104 4.18 -4.93 -7.13
CA GLY A 104 3.28 -4.55 -6.05
C GLY A 104 3.08 -3.05 -6.01
N VAL A 105 2.02 -2.61 -5.33
CA VAL A 105 1.68 -1.20 -5.19
C VAL A 105 1.61 -0.82 -3.72
N HIS A 106 2.25 0.29 -3.38
CA HIS A 106 2.02 0.97 -2.11
C HIS A 106 0.99 2.07 -2.31
N HIS A 107 -0.21 1.89 -1.76
CA HIS A 107 -1.27 2.89 -1.79
C HIS A 107 -1.34 3.62 -0.44
N CYS A 108 -1.12 4.93 -0.48
CA CYS A 108 -1.34 5.81 0.68
C CYS A 108 -2.84 6.14 0.82
N GLY A 109 -3.28 6.31 2.08
CA GLY A 109 -4.62 6.72 2.55
C GLY A 109 -5.85 5.91 2.10
N ASP A 110 -7.04 6.50 2.21
CA ASP A 110 -8.30 5.80 2.47
C ASP A 110 -9.13 5.43 1.22
N ASN A 111 -8.58 5.60 0.02
CA ASN A 111 -9.30 5.39 -1.23
C ASN A 111 -8.72 4.27 -2.12
N CYS A 112 -7.94 3.35 -1.56
CA CYS A 112 -7.31 2.24 -2.30
C CYS A 112 -8.33 1.41 -3.10
N HIS A 113 -9.54 1.24 -2.57
CA HIS A 113 -10.63 0.49 -3.20
C HIS A 113 -11.08 1.09 -4.54
N LEU A 114 -10.91 2.39 -4.75
CA LEU A 114 -11.23 3.05 -6.03
C LEU A 114 -10.20 2.72 -7.12
N PHE A 115 -8.97 2.39 -6.74
CA PHE A 115 -7.88 2.10 -7.66
C PHE A 115 -7.60 0.60 -7.83
N ALA A 116 -8.08 -0.22 -6.91
CA ALA A 116 -7.88 -1.67 -6.92
C ALA A 116 -8.29 -2.35 -8.24
N PRO A 117 -9.37 -1.95 -8.95
CA PRO A 117 -9.69 -2.51 -10.27
C PRO A 117 -8.56 -2.32 -11.28
N TYR A 118 -7.92 -1.16 -11.32
CA TYR A 118 -6.80 -0.92 -12.24
C TYR A 118 -5.53 -1.65 -11.81
N TYR A 119 -5.32 -1.84 -10.50
CA TYR A 119 -4.21 -2.68 -10.02
C TYR A 119 -4.35 -4.13 -10.46
N SER A 120 -5.57 -4.63 -10.62
CA SER A 120 -5.82 -5.97 -11.15
C SER A 120 -5.29 -6.11 -12.58
N GLU A 121 -5.41 -5.06 -13.41
CA GLU A 121 -4.88 -5.03 -14.78
C GLU A 121 -3.35 -5.14 -14.84
N LEU A 122 -2.67 -4.72 -13.77
CA LEU A 122 -1.21 -4.75 -13.66
C LEU A 122 -0.69 -6.10 -13.14
N GLY A 123 -1.58 -7.02 -12.74
CA GLY A 123 -1.21 -8.31 -12.15
C GLY A 123 -0.44 -8.16 -10.83
N VAL A 124 -0.83 -7.18 -10.00
CA VAL A 124 -0.17 -6.96 -8.70
C VAL A 124 -0.26 -8.19 -7.81
N VAL A 125 0.86 -8.56 -7.17
CA VAL A 125 0.92 -9.67 -6.22
C VAL A 125 0.91 -9.22 -4.76
N PHE A 126 1.11 -7.92 -4.53
CA PHE A 126 1.20 -7.31 -3.21
C PHE A 126 0.63 -5.90 -3.26
N VAL A 127 -0.19 -5.54 -2.28
CA VAL A 127 -0.70 -4.16 -2.12
C VAL A 127 -0.60 -3.74 -0.66
N ASP A 128 0.08 -2.61 -0.40
CA ASP A 128 -0.15 -1.89 0.87
C ASP A 128 -1.48 -1.16 0.76
N VAL A 129 -2.45 -1.57 1.57
CA VAL A 129 -3.79 -0.99 1.59
C VAL A 129 -3.79 0.16 2.59
N GLY A 130 -3.88 1.38 2.10
CA GLY A 130 -3.86 2.58 2.93
C GLY A 130 -5.01 2.62 3.95
N ALA A 131 -4.70 3.17 5.13
CA ALA A 131 -5.57 3.12 6.29
C ALA A 131 -6.89 3.87 6.04
N GLY A 132 -8.02 3.23 6.33
CA GLY A 132 -9.36 3.76 6.07
C GLY A 132 -10.00 3.31 4.75
N SER A 133 -9.25 2.61 3.89
CA SER A 133 -9.81 2.03 2.67
C SER A 133 -10.81 0.91 2.96
N ASP A 134 -11.79 0.72 2.06
CA ASP A 134 -12.67 -0.45 2.09
C ASP A 134 -11.87 -1.72 1.74
N ILE A 135 -11.50 -2.47 2.77
CA ILE A 135 -10.69 -3.70 2.66
C ILE A 135 -11.44 -4.79 1.88
N LYS A 136 -12.77 -4.89 2.05
CA LYS A 136 -13.58 -5.91 1.38
C LYS A 136 -13.61 -5.65 -0.12
N ALA A 137 -13.80 -4.40 -0.52
CA ALA A 137 -13.76 -4.00 -1.92
C ALA A 137 -12.37 -4.24 -2.54
N VAL A 138 -11.28 -3.91 -1.83
CA VAL A 138 -9.92 -4.20 -2.29
C VAL A 138 -9.71 -5.71 -2.45
N ARG A 139 -10.10 -6.54 -1.46
CA ARG A 139 -10.00 -8.00 -1.56
C ARG A 139 -10.82 -8.55 -2.72
N SER A 140 -12.02 -8.02 -2.96
CA SER A 140 -12.85 -8.45 -4.09
C SER A 140 -12.20 -8.16 -5.44
N ALA A 141 -11.54 -7.02 -5.58
CA ALA A 141 -10.82 -6.65 -6.81
C ALA A 141 -9.49 -7.41 -6.97
N LEU A 142 -8.85 -7.76 -5.85
CA LEU A 142 -7.52 -8.38 -5.81
C LEU A 142 -7.53 -9.66 -4.94
N PRO A 143 -8.23 -10.72 -5.39
CA PRO A 143 -8.48 -11.91 -4.58
C PRO A 143 -7.21 -12.68 -4.18
N ASP A 144 -6.19 -12.66 -5.04
CA ASP A 144 -4.95 -13.44 -4.87
C ASP A 144 -3.74 -12.62 -4.41
N ALA A 145 -3.83 -11.30 -4.45
CA ALA A 145 -2.77 -10.42 -3.98
C ALA A 145 -2.63 -10.52 -2.46
N PHE A 146 -1.40 -10.40 -1.97
CA PHE A 146 -1.16 -10.20 -0.55
C PHE A 146 -1.58 -8.78 -0.17
N LEU A 147 -2.55 -8.63 0.72
CA LEU A 147 -3.00 -7.34 1.23
C LEU A 147 -2.27 -7.03 2.53
N ASN A 148 -1.40 -6.03 2.50
CA ASN A 148 -0.72 -5.55 3.69
C ASN A 148 -1.44 -4.31 4.22
N LEU A 149 -2.28 -4.53 5.23
CA LEU A 149 -3.26 -3.58 5.71
C LEU A 149 -2.60 -2.56 6.64
N ARG A 150 -2.74 -1.27 6.32
CA ARG A 150 -2.07 -0.21 7.07
C ARG A 150 -2.91 0.30 8.24
N LEU A 151 -2.29 0.39 9.40
CA LEU A 151 -2.78 1.17 10.55
C LEU A 151 -2.39 2.64 10.41
N LYS A 152 -3.22 3.54 10.95
CA LYS A 152 -2.90 4.97 11.03
C LYS A 152 -1.85 5.20 12.13
N PRO A 153 -0.69 5.83 11.83
CA PRO A 153 0.31 6.14 12.85
C PRO A 153 -0.22 7.02 13.99
N THR A 154 -1.13 7.94 13.67
CA THR A 154 -1.77 8.80 14.67
C THR A 154 -2.64 8.01 15.65
N ASP A 155 -3.27 6.91 15.20
CA ASP A 155 -4.01 6.04 16.10
C ASP A 155 -3.05 5.23 16.99
N MET A 156 -1.92 4.75 16.45
CA MET A 156 -0.87 4.10 17.24
C MET A 156 -0.33 5.02 18.34
N LEU A 157 -0.24 6.33 18.09
CA LEU A 157 0.26 7.29 19.06
C LEU A 157 -0.78 7.66 20.14
N SER A 158 -2.06 7.76 19.78
CA SER A 158 -3.06 8.45 20.61
C SER A 158 -4.23 7.60 21.11
N ARG A 159 -4.42 6.39 20.56
CA ARG A 159 -5.52 5.49 20.95
C ARG A 159 -5.09 4.49 22.02
N SER A 160 -6.07 3.86 22.66
CA SER A 160 -5.78 2.82 23.65
C SER A 160 -5.40 1.49 22.99
N PRO A 161 -4.69 0.61 23.71
CA PRO A 161 -4.41 -0.76 23.28
C PRO A 161 -5.67 -1.53 22.86
N GLU A 162 -6.79 -1.36 23.56
CA GLU A 162 -8.06 -2.06 23.29
C GLU A 162 -8.65 -1.64 21.93
N TYR A 163 -8.59 -0.35 21.62
CA TYR A 163 -9.02 0.16 20.32
C TYR A 163 -8.19 -0.46 19.20
N LEU A 164 -6.86 -0.47 19.35
CA LEU A 164 -5.95 -1.01 18.33
C LEU A 164 -6.15 -2.50 18.12
N ARG A 165 -6.36 -3.29 19.18
CA ARG A 165 -6.72 -4.71 19.05
C ARG A 165 -8.02 -4.89 18.27
N GLY A 166 -9.05 -4.12 18.61
CA GLY A 166 -10.34 -4.15 17.91
C GLY A 166 -10.20 -3.84 16.42
N GLU A 167 -9.40 -2.81 16.09
CA GLU A 167 -9.17 -2.39 14.72
C GLU A 167 -8.40 -3.44 13.91
N VAL A 168 -7.33 -4.03 14.47
CA VAL A 168 -6.60 -5.13 13.83
C VAL A 168 -7.51 -6.33 13.58
N CYS A 169 -8.29 -6.75 14.58
CA CYS A 169 -9.24 -7.85 14.44
C CYS A 169 -10.30 -7.57 13.35
N ARG A 170 -10.80 -6.34 13.25
CA ARG A 170 -11.71 -5.90 12.20
C ARG A 170 -11.05 -6.02 10.83
N MET A 171 -9.85 -5.45 10.66
CA MET A 171 -9.10 -5.44 9.41
C MET A 171 -8.81 -6.86 8.90
N ILE A 172 -8.34 -7.75 9.77
CA ILE A 172 -8.07 -9.16 9.42
C ILE A 172 -9.36 -9.86 8.97
N ARG A 173 -10.45 -9.67 9.71
CA ARG A 173 -11.76 -10.25 9.36
C ARG A 173 -12.27 -9.76 8.01
N GLU A 174 -12.13 -8.46 7.72
CA GLU A 174 -12.57 -7.87 6.46
C GLU A 174 -11.76 -8.33 5.25
N SER A 175 -10.47 -8.62 5.43
CA SER A 175 -9.62 -9.16 4.36
C SER A 175 -9.98 -10.60 3.99
N ALA A 176 -10.73 -11.31 4.83
CA ALA A 176 -11.28 -12.66 4.64
C ALA A 176 -10.28 -13.80 4.37
N ARG A 177 -8.99 -13.49 4.13
CA ARG A 177 -7.92 -14.46 3.83
C ARG A 177 -6.68 -14.20 4.67
N THR A 178 -6.57 -14.88 5.80
CA THR A 178 -5.44 -14.72 6.74
C THR A 178 -4.09 -15.11 6.10
N ASP A 179 -4.08 -16.08 5.18
CA ASP A 179 -2.90 -16.52 4.43
C ASP A 179 -2.36 -15.50 3.41
N LYS A 180 -3.20 -14.50 3.07
CA LYS A 180 -2.89 -13.42 2.12
C LYS A 180 -3.05 -12.04 2.74
N THR A 181 -2.88 -11.94 4.06
CA THR A 181 -3.06 -10.71 4.82
C THR A 181 -1.89 -10.46 5.75
N GLY A 182 -1.35 -9.24 5.70
CA GLY A 182 -0.45 -8.69 6.70
C GLY A 182 -1.05 -7.44 7.31
N VAL A 183 -0.52 -7.02 8.46
CA VAL A 183 -0.81 -5.72 9.06
C VAL A 183 0.51 -4.99 9.22
N CYS A 184 0.54 -3.71 8.87
CA CYS A 184 1.69 -2.86 9.11
C CYS A 184 1.30 -1.48 9.62
N CYS A 185 2.23 -0.85 10.32
CA CYS A 185 2.21 0.59 10.55
C CYS A 185 3.56 1.15 10.14
N ILE A 186 3.55 2.12 9.23
CA ILE A 186 4.76 2.76 8.69
C ILE A 186 4.73 4.21 9.12
N ASN A 187 5.90 4.75 9.49
CA ASN A 187 6.05 6.11 10.03
C ASN A 187 5.33 6.30 11.37
N MET A 188 5.49 5.36 12.30
CA MET A 188 5.09 5.59 13.70
C MET A 188 5.86 6.77 14.27
N ASP A 189 5.13 7.72 14.84
CA ASP A 189 5.72 8.94 15.40
C ASP A 189 6.45 8.64 16.73
N HIS A 190 7.42 9.51 17.03
CA HIS A 190 8.09 9.50 18.33
C HIS A 190 7.06 9.58 19.47
N GLY A 191 7.26 8.75 20.49
CA GLY A 191 6.35 8.68 21.65
C GLY A 191 5.18 7.73 21.49
N THR A 192 5.09 6.98 20.40
CA THR A 192 4.14 5.85 20.27
C THR A 192 4.36 4.87 21.44
N PRO A 193 3.34 4.61 22.29
CA PRO A 193 3.50 3.73 23.45
C PRO A 193 3.86 2.29 23.06
N ASP A 194 4.80 1.68 23.78
CA ASP A 194 5.18 0.28 23.55
C ASP A 194 3.99 -0.67 23.71
N GLU A 195 3.09 -0.39 24.66
CA GLU A 195 1.86 -1.15 24.88
C GLU A 195 0.93 -1.16 23.66
N ASN A 196 0.94 -0.09 22.85
CA ASN A 196 0.17 -0.03 21.61
C ASN A 196 0.79 -0.90 20.52
N VAL A 197 2.12 -0.93 20.42
CA VAL A 197 2.85 -1.82 19.51
C VAL A 197 2.60 -3.29 19.88
N LEU A 198 2.74 -3.62 21.16
CA LEU A 198 2.50 -4.97 21.68
C LEU A 198 1.05 -5.42 21.46
N ALA A 199 0.08 -4.54 21.69
CA ALA A 199 -1.33 -4.83 21.48
C ALA A 199 -1.65 -5.20 20.02
N VAL A 200 -1.05 -4.51 19.06
CA VAL A 200 -1.17 -4.85 17.64
C VAL A 200 -0.51 -6.20 17.33
N MET A 201 0.70 -6.44 17.83
CA MET A 201 1.40 -7.72 17.62
C MET A 201 0.60 -8.91 18.16
N ASP A 202 0.06 -8.78 19.38
CA ASP A 202 -0.78 -9.80 20.01
C ASP A 202 -2.06 -10.06 19.21
N ALA A 203 -2.71 -9.01 18.71
CA ALA A 203 -3.93 -9.13 17.92
C ALA A 203 -3.67 -9.81 16.57
N VAL A 204 -2.54 -9.52 15.91
CA VAL A 204 -2.14 -10.19 14.67
C VAL A 204 -1.87 -11.67 14.92
N ALA A 205 -1.11 -12.00 15.97
CA ALA A 205 -0.80 -13.39 16.31
C ALA A 205 -2.08 -14.21 16.55
N LYS A 206 -3.01 -13.69 17.37
CA LYS A 206 -4.31 -14.34 17.62
C LYS A 206 -5.18 -14.44 16.36
N GLY A 207 -5.19 -13.42 15.52
CA GLY A 207 -5.95 -13.43 14.26
C GLY A 207 -5.48 -14.48 13.25
N GLN A 208 -4.23 -14.94 13.37
CA GLN A 208 -3.67 -16.02 12.55
C GLN A 208 -4.03 -17.43 13.06
N GLU A 209 -4.42 -17.57 14.33
CA GLU A 209 -4.76 -18.86 14.96
C GLU A 209 -6.19 -19.37 14.64
N GLY A 210 -7.04 -18.55 14.00
CA GLY A 210 -8.41 -18.92 13.63
C GLY A 210 -9.47 -18.43 14.64
N PRO A 211 -10.77 -18.73 14.43
CA PRO A 211 -11.89 -18.06 15.12
C PRO A 211 -12.08 -18.42 16.61
N GLU A 212 -11.14 -19.12 17.27
CA GLU A 212 -11.22 -19.51 18.68
C GLU A 212 -10.36 -18.64 19.64
N GLY A 213 -10.03 -17.39 19.26
CA GLY A 213 -9.40 -16.39 20.14
C GLY A 213 -10.42 -15.49 20.86
N PRO A 214 -10.14 -15.04 22.11
CA PRO A 214 -11.07 -15.09 23.23
C PRO A 214 -12.31 -14.21 23.06
N GLN A 215 -13.45 -14.78 23.45
CA GLN A 215 -14.68 -14.03 23.72
C GLN A 215 -14.37 -12.96 24.78
N GLY A 216 -14.71 -11.71 24.47
CA GLY A 216 -14.60 -10.60 25.42
C GLY A 216 -15.43 -10.89 26.68
N PRO A 217 -15.15 -10.19 27.80
CA PRO A 217 -15.77 -10.50 29.07
C PRO A 217 -17.30 -10.41 28.95
N GLU A 218 -17.97 -11.52 29.19
CA GLU A 218 -19.42 -11.56 29.40
C GLU A 218 -19.76 -10.59 30.53
N GLU A 219 -20.77 -9.74 30.27
CA GLU A 219 -21.35 -8.85 31.26
C GLU A 219 -21.75 -9.66 32.49
N LEU A 220 -21.10 -9.38 33.63
CA LEU A 220 -21.54 -9.82 34.94
C LEU A 220 -22.91 -9.19 35.23
N GLN A 221 -23.98 -9.96 34.98
CA GLN A 221 -25.24 -9.77 35.69
C GLN A 221 -25.06 -10.34 37.11
N GLY A 222 -24.97 -9.43 38.08
CA GLY A 222 -24.99 -9.68 39.51
C GLY A 222 -25.27 -8.39 40.27
#